data_AF-A0A954U7T0-F1
#
_entry.id   AF-A0A954U7T0-F1
#
_cell.length_a   1.000
_cell.length_b   1.000
_cell.length_c   1.000
_cell.angle_alpha   90.00
_cell.angle_beta   90.00
_cell.angle_gamma   90.00
#
_symmetry.space_group_name_H-M   'P 1'
#
loop_
_entity.id
_entity.type
_entity.pdbx_description
1 polymer ?
#
loop_
_entity_poly.entity_id
_entity_poly.type
_entity_poly.pdbx_seq_one_letter_code
_entity_poly.pdbx_strand_id
1 'polypeptide(L)' 'RAGQWLDNDDSQPRMDLLTALLHEIGHTLGLDHHPDPASLMAETLAPNTRKFADDLDSLFATEQDWLSAPAP' A
#
# COMPACT_ATOMS: atom_id res chain seq x y z
N ARG A 1 34.54 9.67 24.49
CA ARG A 1 33.24 10.30 24.12
C ARG A 1 32.48 9.28 23.26
N ALA A 2 31.95 8.24 23.90
CA ALA A 2 31.26 7.12 23.25
C ALA A 2 29.78 7.21 23.63
N GLY A 3 28.90 7.44 22.67
CA GLY A 3 27.46 7.55 22.93
C GLY A 3 26.63 8.38 21.93
N GLN A 4 27.26 9.11 21.00
CA GLN A 4 26.57 10.08 20.13
C GLN A 4 26.01 9.49 18.81
N TRP A 5 25.95 8.16 18.66
CA TRP A 5 25.58 7.50 17.39
C TRP A 5 24.21 6.78 17.42
N LEU A 6 23.47 6.89 18.52
CA LEU A 6 22.15 6.26 18.67
C LEU A 6 21.00 7.28 18.72
N ASP A 7 21.25 8.51 18.28
CA ASP A 7 20.20 9.51 18.10
C ASP A 7 19.37 9.17 16.84
N ASN A 8 18.66 8.05 16.89
CA ASN A 8 17.49 7.84 16.04
C ASN A 8 16.43 8.77 16.59
N ASP A 9 16.41 10.01 16.10
CA ASP A 9 15.38 10.96 16.46
C ASP A 9 14.03 10.42 15.99
N ASP A 10 13.30 9.78 16.91
CA ASP A 10 11.96 9.23 16.69
C ASP A 10 10.92 10.31 16.36
N SER A 11 11.29 11.59 16.44
CA SER A 11 10.45 12.69 15.98
C SER A 11 10.49 12.90 14.45
N GLN A 12 11.45 12.33 13.74
CA GLN A 12 11.50 12.44 12.28
C GLN A 12 10.43 11.55 11.61
N PRO A 13 9.68 12.06 10.62
CA PRO A 13 8.69 11.27 9.89
C PRO A 13 9.37 10.13 9.14
N ARG A 14 8.92 8.88 9.39
CA ARG A 14 9.43 7.68 8.70
C ARG A 14 8.32 7.02 7.91
N MET A 15 8.65 6.54 6.71
CA MET A 15 7.72 5.75 5.93
C MET A 15 7.60 4.33 6.49
N ASP A 16 6.39 3.80 6.52
CA ASP A 16 6.15 2.39 6.81
C ASP A 16 6.43 1.57 5.56
N LEU A 17 7.53 0.81 5.55
CA LEU A 17 7.98 0.06 4.37
C LEU A 17 6.97 -0.99 3.90
N LEU A 18 6.19 -1.59 4.80
CA LEU A 18 5.16 -2.54 4.39
C LEU A 18 4.05 -1.81 3.63
N THR A 19 3.63 -0.65 4.11
CA THR A 19 2.61 0.17 3.45
C THR A 19 3.05 0.60 2.05
N ALA A 20 4.29 1.07 1.90
CA ALA A 20 4.85 1.42 0.60
C ALA A 20 4.93 0.19 -0.33
N LEU A 21 5.41 -0.95 0.17
CA LEU A 21 5.49 -2.18 -0.62
C LEU A 21 4.11 -2.64 -1.10
N LEU A 22 3.08 -2.57 -0.25
CA LEU A 22 1.71 -2.93 -0.62
C LEU A 22 1.12 -1.99 -1.68
N HIS A 23 1.44 -0.69 -1.64
CA HIS A 23 1.06 0.27 -2.67
C HIS A 23 1.68 -0.10 -4.03
N GLU A 24 2.98 -0.38 -4.07
CA GLU A 24 3.65 -0.78 -5.31
C GLU A 24 3.14 -2.13 -5.84
N ILE A 25 2.86 -3.09 -4.93
CA ILE A 25 2.22 -4.35 -5.32
C ILE A 25 0.86 -4.07 -5.97
N GLY A 26 0.08 -3.11 -5.46
CA GLY A 26 -1.16 -2.67 -6.11
C GLY A 26 -0.96 -2.26 -7.57
N HIS A 27 0.08 -1.47 -7.87
CA HIS A 27 0.44 -1.14 -9.25
C HIS A 27 0.86 -2.36 -10.06
N THR A 28 1.61 -3.31 -9.49
CA THR A 28 1.94 -4.57 -10.20
C THR A 28 0.72 -5.42 -10.54
N LEU A 29 -0.36 -5.30 -9.75
CA LEU A 29 -1.65 -5.96 -9.98
C LEU A 29 -2.58 -5.15 -10.92
N GLY A 30 -2.16 -3.97 -11.37
CA GLY A 30 -2.91 -3.14 -12.31
C GLY A 30 -3.85 -2.11 -11.67
N LEU A 31 -3.70 -1.83 -10.37
CA LEU A 31 -4.48 -0.80 -9.70
C LEU A 31 -3.85 0.58 -9.93
N ASP A 32 -4.65 1.54 -10.37
CA ASP A 32 -4.26 2.95 -10.43
C ASP A 32 -4.34 3.61 -9.04
N HIS A 33 -3.83 4.85 -8.96
CA HIS A 33 -4.03 5.66 -7.77
C HIS A 33 -5.52 5.86 -7.45
N HIS A 34 -5.85 5.77 -6.17
CA HIS A 34 -7.17 6.07 -5.66
C HIS A 34 -7.23 7.53 -5.16
N PRO A 35 -8.30 8.29 -5.48
CA PRO A 35 -8.40 9.71 -5.12
C PRO A 35 -8.58 9.96 -3.62
N ASP A 36 -9.03 8.95 -2.86
CA ASP A 36 -9.15 9.05 -1.41
C ASP A 36 -7.77 8.97 -0.73
N PRO A 37 -7.31 10.01 0.00
CA PRO A 37 -6.05 10.00 0.74
C PRO A 37 -6.02 8.96 1.88
N ALA A 38 -7.17 8.46 2.33
CA ALA A 38 -7.23 7.37 3.30
C ALA A 38 -6.93 6.00 2.67
N SER A 39 -7.03 5.86 1.35
CA SER A 39 -6.73 4.61 0.64
C SER A 39 -5.25 4.19 0.74
N LEU A 40 -5.01 2.87 0.65
CA LEU A 40 -3.68 2.29 0.43
C LEU A 40 -3.11 2.71 -0.95
N MET A 41 -3.97 2.88 -1.95
CA MET A 41 -3.59 3.28 -3.31
C MET A 41 -3.59 4.81 -3.49
N ALA A 42 -3.62 5.61 -2.42
CA ALA A 42 -3.45 7.06 -2.54
C ALA A 42 -2.07 7.41 -3.11
N GLU A 43 -2.00 8.39 -4.03
CA GLU A 43 -0.74 8.86 -4.64
C GLU A 43 0.31 9.30 -3.62
N THR A 44 -0.12 9.85 -2.49
CA THR A 44 0.76 10.27 -1.39
C THR A 44 0.42 9.52 -0.12
N LEU A 45 1.40 8.80 0.42
CA LEU A 45 1.28 8.08 1.68
C LEU A 45 1.78 8.92 2.86
N ALA A 46 0.99 8.96 3.93
CA ALA A 46 1.38 9.65 5.15
C ALA A 46 2.48 8.88 5.89
N PRO A 47 3.56 9.55 6.35
CA PRO A 47 4.56 8.90 7.19
C PRO A 47 3.96 8.46 8.53
N ASN A 48 4.65 7.54 9.20
CA ASN A 48 4.29 6.99 10.51
C ASN A 48 2.89 6.34 10.55
N THR A 49 2.34 5.98 9.40
CA THR A 49 1.01 5.38 9.26
C THR A 49 1.14 4.02 8.61
N ARG A 50 0.48 3.03 9.20
CA ARG A 50 0.35 1.69 8.63
C ARG A 50 -1.00 1.53 7.97
N LYS A 51 -1.01 1.14 6.70
CA LYS A 51 -2.24 0.83 5.96
C LYS A 51 -2.23 -0.64 5.52
N PHE A 52 -3.42 -1.20 5.44
CA PHE A 52 -3.68 -2.49 4.83
C PHE A 52 -4.72 -2.29 3.74
N ALA A 53 -4.85 -3.27 2.85
CA ALA A 53 -6.01 -3.32 2.00
C ALA A 53 -7.22 -3.65 2.89
N ASP A 54 -8.16 -2.72 2.98
CA ASP A 54 -9.41 -2.93 3.73
C ASP A 54 -10.22 -4.08 3.12
N ASP A 55 -10.05 -4.31 1.82
CA ASP A 55 -10.75 -5.32 1.05
C ASP A 55 -9.76 -6.08 0.14
N LEU A 56 -9.37 -7.29 0.58
CA LEU A 56 -8.55 -8.20 -0.22
C LEU A 56 -9.31 -8.67 -1.48
N ASP A 57 -10.64 -8.71 -1.46
CA ASP A 57 -11.43 -9.17 -2.59
C ASP A 57 -11.38 -8.13 -3.72
N SER A 58 -11.39 -6.83 -3.39
CA SER A 58 -11.19 -5.75 -4.37
C SER A 58 -9.82 -5.79 -5.07
N LEU A 59 -8.77 -6.33 -4.42
CA LEU A 59 -7.43 -6.45 -5.03
C LEU A 59 -7.35 -7.56 -6.09
N PHE A 60 -8.17 -8.61 -5.97
CA PHE A 60 -8.20 -9.75 -6.90
C PHE A 60 -9.45 -9.76 -7.80
N ALA A 61 -10.29 -8.72 -7.72
CA ALA A 61 -11.53 -8.63 -8.46
C ALA A 61 -11.35 -8.49 -9.98
N THR A 62 -10.15 -8.15 -10.45
CA THR A 62 -9.81 -8.11 -11.88
C THR A 62 -9.73 -9.49 -12.53
N GLU A 63 -9.83 -10.58 -11.75
CA GLU A 63 -9.72 -11.98 -12.20
C GLU A 63 -11.01 -12.80 -11.90
N GLN A 64 -12.22 -12.27 -12.09
CA GLN A 64 -13.46 -13.09 -12.09
C GLN A 64 -14.28 -13.07 -13.39
N ASP A 65 -13.86 -12.32 -14.41
CA ASP A 65 -14.55 -12.33 -15.71
C ASP A 65 -14.37 -13.68 -16.45
N TRP A 66 -13.28 -14.41 -16.17
CA TRP A 66 -13.01 -15.73 -16.76
C TRP A 66 -13.83 -16.89 -16.17
N LEU A 67 -14.49 -16.70 -15.02
CA LEU A 67 -15.43 -17.68 -14.44
C LEU A 67 -16.87 -17.52 -14.97
N SER A 68 -17.15 -16.45 -15.71
CA SER A 68 -18.48 -16.12 -16.23
C SER A 68 -18.60 -16.25 -17.76
N ALA A 69 -17.54 -16.67 -18.45
CA ALA A 69 -17.61 -16.93 -19.89
C ALA A 69 -18.63 -18.05 -20.17
N PRO A 70 -19.65 -17.83 -21.02
CA PRO A 70 -20.53 -18.92 -21.43
C PRO A 70 -19.70 -19.97 -22.17
N ALA A 71 -19.77 -21.23 -21.73
CA ALA A 71 -19.16 -22.36 -22.42
C ALA A 71 -19.62 -22.39 -23.90
N PRO A 72 -18.75 -22.82 -24.85
CA PRO A 72 -19.10 -22.89 -26.27
C PRO A 72 -20.26 -23.85 -26.55
#